data_AF-A0AAD8JUH8-F1
#
_entry.id   AF-A0AAD8JUH8-F1
#
_cell.length_a   1.000
_cell.length_b   1.000
_cell.length_c   1.000
_cell.angle_alpha   90.00
_cell.angle_beta   90.00
_cell.angle_gamma   90.00
#
_symmetry.space_group_name_H-M   'P 1'
#
loop_
_entity.id
_entity.type
_entity.pdbx_description
1 polymer ?
#
loop_
_entity_poly.entity_id
_entity_poly.type
_entity_poly.pdbx_seq_one_letter_code
_entity_poly.pdbx_strand_id
1 'polypeptide(L)'
;MSMRVLKSTGAAFVMQNMRTCVNKPIYKETFDVNSLKKICDMLVVSAQQRKLVRLAICPQVTQHQIWTGALMEILNQLEIEMCVKDCMKGSNMAQQIVVNCLRFLDDVVSYDPDSTSWMRVAPKKDADSSPSAKWSDLLEMFNDLINCLKNDHEFLFYVIKLEIMKEGLSQIKDVLVDKNIGYKEALHQQSLVHKKLTKSLGHSSRCLFTLLLYYLYGSIQDIELDICWYSEDVSGNKLYLCVGKIIASDEDKMLMHIFKQLDRALGVIKFVHEMAEMKEILEIQGHLWCIGSKNRSFAYRGHNFFIHGISLE
;
A
#
# COMPACT_ATOMS: atom_id res chain seq x y z
N MET A 1 12.24 13.93 -25.49
CA MET A 1 11.92 14.61 -24.22
C MET A 1 11.89 13.58 -23.10
N SER A 2 12.53 13.82 -21.95
CA SER A 2 12.48 12.88 -20.81
C SER A 2 11.09 12.87 -20.17
N MET A 3 10.66 11.74 -19.59
CA MET A 3 9.37 11.61 -18.91
C MET A 3 9.19 12.63 -17.78
N ARG A 4 10.26 13.00 -17.07
CA ARG A 4 10.19 14.07 -16.05
C ARG A 4 9.86 15.43 -16.65
N VAL A 5 10.48 15.75 -17.79
CA VAL A 5 10.24 17.02 -18.50
C VAL A 5 8.83 17.03 -19.11
N LEU A 6 8.36 15.88 -19.60
CA LEU A 6 6.98 15.73 -20.05
C LEU A 6 6.00 15.99 -18.93
N LYS A 7 6.19 15.35 -17.77
CA LYS A 7 5.31 15.50 -16.61
C LYS A 7 5.31 16.93 -16.09
N SER A 8 6.48 17.57 -15.97
CA SER A 8 6.54 18.96 -15.50
C SER A 8 5.91 19.95 -16.49
N THR A 9 6.17 19.79 -17.80
CA THR A 9 5.62 20.65 -18.85
C THR A 9 4.12 20.44 -19.02
N GLY A 10 3.68 19.17 -19.03
CA GLY A 10 2.28 18.80 -19.07
C GLY A 10 1.53 19.31 -17.85
N ALA A 11 2.11 19.19 -16.64
CA ALA A 11 1.49 19.73 -15.44
C ALA A 11 1.35 21.25 -15.55
N ALA A 12 2.39 21.96 -15.99
CA ALA A 12 2.32 23.40 -16.22
C ALA A 12 1.23 23.78 -17.25
N PHE A 13 1.12 23.04 -18.36
CA PHE A 13 0.11 23.23 -19.39
C PHE A 13 -1.32 23.02 -18.84
N VAL A 14 -1.55 21.93 -18.11
CA VAL A 14 -2.85 21.65 -17.48
C VAL A 14 -3.20 22.75 -16.49
N MET A 15 -2.22 23.19 -15.69
CA MET A 15 -2.42 24.20 -14.66
C MET A 15 -2.69 25.58 -15.24
N GLN A 16 -2.09 25.93 -16.40
CA GLN A 16 -2.41 27.18 -17.11
C GLN A 16 -3.83 27.15 -17.68
N ASN A 17 -4.24 26.04 -18.29
CA ASN A 17 -5.59 25.89 -18.84
C ASN A 17 -6.67 25.76 -17.76
N MET A 18 -6.32 25.29 -16.55
CA MET A 18 -7.21 25.24 -15.39
C MET A 18 -7.39 26.59 -14.68
N ARG A 19 -6.57 27.62 -14.95
CA ARG A 19 -6.72 28.95 -14.32
C ARG A 19 -8.02 29.67 -14.65
N THR A 20 -8.80 29.17 -15.61
CA THR A 20 -10.16 29.63 -15.91
C THR A 20 -11.23 29.03 -14.99
N CYS A 21 -10.89 28.01 -14.20
CA CYS A 21 -11.73 27.44 -13.16
C CYS A 21 -11.30 27.96 -11.77
N VAL A 22 -12.27 28.20 -10.89
CA VAL A 22 -12.15 28.91 -9.59
C VAL A 22 -11.17 28.27 -8.58
N ASN A 23 -10.51 27.16 -8.91
CA ASN A 23 -9.85 26.31 -7.92
C ASN A 23 -8.32 26.29 -8.01
N LYS A 24 -7.69 26.26 -6.84
CA LYS A 24 -6.24 26.16 -6.69
C LYS A 24 -5.82 24.69 -6.66
N PRO A 25 -4.83 24.28 -7.46
CA PRO A 25 -4.30 22.92 -7.43
C PRO A 25 -3.65 22.60 -6.08
N ILE A 26 -3.87 21.39 -5.57
CA ILE A 26 -3.30 20.94 -4.27
C ILE A 26 -1.80 20.69 -4.44
N TYR A 27 -1.41 20.04 -5.54
CA TYR A 27 -0.03 19.68 -5.84
C TYR A 27 0.42 20.24 -7.19
N LYS A 28 1.69 20.64 -7.27
CA LYS A 28 2.31 21.22 -8.46
C LYS A 28 3.19 20.23 -9.24
N GLU A 29 3.51 19.10 -8.64
CA GLU A 29 4.42 18.08 -9.17
C GLU A 29 3.88 16.69 -8.83
N THR A 30 4.42 15.66 -9.48
CA THR A 30 4.14 14.26 -9.19
C THR A 30 4.38 13.97 -7.70
N PHE A 31 3.46 13.26 -7.08
CA PHE A 31 3.55 12.87 -5.68
C PHE A 31 2.97 11.47 -5.46
N ASP A 32 3.55 10.75 -4.50
CA ASP A 32 3.05 9.43 -4.10
C ASP A 32 2.02 9.56 -3.00
N VAL A 33 0.88 8.91 -3.15
CA VAL A 33 -0.06 8.61 -2.08
C VAL A 33 0.42 7.35 -1.38
N ASN A 34 1.11 7.56 -0.26
CA ASN A 34 1.78 6.51 0.50
C ASN A 34 1.52 6.56 2.02
N SER A 35 0.54 7.36 2.44
CA SER A 35 0.08 7.44 3.84
C SER A 35 -1.35 7.96 3.92
N LEU A 36 -2.08 7.58 4.98
CA LEU A 36 -3.39 8.18 5.28
C LEU A 36 -3.29 9.69 5.50
N LYS A 37 -2.16 10.16 6.05
CA LYS A 37 -1.87 11.58 6.19
C LYS A 37 -2.05 12.34 4.87
N LYS A 38 -1.45 11.87 3.78
CA LYS A 38 -1.56 12.55 2.49
C LYS A 38 -3.01 12.61 1.98
N ILE A 39 -3.77 11.53 2.15
CA ILE A 39 -5.20 11.49 1.75
C ILE A 39 -6.05 12.42 2.60
N CYS A 40 -5.83 12.41 3.91
CA CYS A 40 -6.52 13.33 4.81
C CYS A 40 -6.14 14.80 4.57
N ASP A 41 -4.88 15.06 4.19
CA ASP A 41 -4.45 16.40 3.79
C ASP A 41 -5.12 16.82 2.46
N MET A 42 -5.28 15.90 1.49
CA MET A 42 -6.00 16.11 0.23
C MET A 42 -7.49 16.46 0.45
N LEU A 43 -8.14 15.75 1.35
CA LEU A 43 -9.55 15.93 1.69
C LEU A 43 -9.78 17.00 2.77
N VAL A 44 -8.74 17.71 3.21
CA VAL A 44 -8.81 18.75 4.26
C VAL A 44 -9.48 18.22 5.55
N VAL A 45 -9.22 16.95 5.88
CA VAL A 45 -9.80 16.26 7.04
C VAL A 45 -9.25 16.85 8.33
N SER A 46 -10.14 17.21 9.25
CA SER A 46 -9.77 17.78 10.56
C SER A 46 -9.03 16.77 11.45
N ALA A 47 -8.33 17.26 12.49
CA ALA A 47 -7.63 16.38 13.43
C ALA A 47 -8.56 15.38 14.14
N GLN A 48 -9.80 15.79 14.43
CA GLN A 48 -10.80 14.92 15.03
C GLN A 48 -11.24 13.80 14.07
N GLN A 49 -11.50 14.14 12.80
CA GLN A 49 -11.88 13.15 11.80
C GLN A 49 -10.72 12.21 11.46
N ARG A 50 -9.47 12.69 11.42
CA ARG A 50 -8.29 11.80 11.27
C ARG A 50 -8.23 10.73 12.36
N LYS A 51 -8.66 11.06 13.58
CA LYS A 51 -8.79 10.10 14.68
C LYS A 51 -9.88 9.07 14.40
N LEU A 52 -11.04 9.49 13.87
CA LEU A 52 -12.12 8.58 13.45
C LEU A 52 -11.64 7.62 12.36
N VAL A 53 -11.01 8.16 11.30
CA VAL A 53 -10.41 7.36 10.22
C VAL A 53 -9.46 6.31 10.79
N ARG A 54 -8.54 6.69 11.68
CA ARG A 54 -7.61 5.74 12.29
C ARG A 54 -8.35 4.67 13.10
N LEU A 55 -9.32 5.06 13.92
CA LEU A 55 -10.08 4.13 14.77
C LEU A 55 -10.90 3.14 13.95
N ALA A 56 -11.41 3.55 12.79
CA ALA A 56 -12.15 2.69 11.88
C ALA A 56 -11.21 1.75 11.09
N ILE A 57 -10.09 2.26 10.59
CA ILE A 57 -9.19 1.52 9.69
C ILE A 57 -8.26 0.57 10.44
N CYS A 58 -7.57 1.04 11.48
CA CYS A 58 -6.49 0.27 12.13
C CYS A 58 -6.93 -1.13 12.56
N PRO A 59 -8.08 -1.34 13.24
CA PRO A 59 -8.48 -2.67 13.68
C PRO A 59 -8.77 -3.63 12.52
N GLN A 60 -9.19 -3.13 11.34
CA GLN A 60 -9.47 -3.95 10.16
C GLN A 60 -8.17 -4.39 9.49
N VAL A 61 -7.24 -3.46 9.25
CA VAL A 61 -6.06 -3.72 8.42
C VAL A 61 -4.89 -4.34 9.19
N THR A 62 -4.92 -4.32 10.52
CA THR A 62 -3.86 -4.92 11.36
C THR A 62 -4.20 -6.34 11.84
N GLN A 63 -5.28 -6.93 11.32
CA GLN A 63 -5.58 -8.34 11.56
C GLN A 63 -4.41 -9.21 11.13
N HIS A 64 -4.19 -10.30 11.86
CA HIS A 64 -3.05 -11.18 11.65
C HIS A 64 -2.91 -11.66 10.20
N GLN A 65 -4.02 -12.06 9.57
CA GLN A 65 -4.04 -12.53 8.17
C GLN A 65 -3.68 -11.42 7.16
N ILE A 66 -4.12 -10.18 7.39
CA ILE A 66 -3.78 -9.04 6.52
C ILE A 66 -2.30 -8.68 6.69
N TRP A 67 -1.81 -8.71 7.94
CA TRP A 67 -0.41 -8.49 8.26
C TRP A 67 0.51 -9.52 7.59
N THR A 68 0.25 -10.82 7.80
CA THR A 68 1.05 -11.90 7.20
C THR A 68 0.92 -11.90 5.69
N GLY A 69 -0.29 -11.72 5.17
CA GLY A 69 -0.55 -11.67 3.74
C GLY A 69 0.20 -10.54 3.03
N ALA A 70 0.25 -9.34 3.62
CA ALA A 70 1.00 -8.22 3.07
C ALA A 70 2.52 -8.49 3.04
N LEU A 71 3.07 -9.12 4.09
CA LEU A 71 4.48 -9.52 4.12
C LEU A 71 4.79 -10.59 3.06
N MET A 72 3.93 -11.60 2.94
CA MET A 72 4.06 -12.64 1.92
C MET A 72 3.98 -12.05 0.51
N GLU A 73 3.07 -11.10 0.25
CA GLU A 73 2.97 -10.43 -1.04
C GLU A 73 4.25 -9.68 -1.42
N ILE A 74 4.88 -8.96 -0.48
CA ILE A 74 6.17 -8.28 -0.71
C ILE A 74 7.24 -9.29 -1.09
N LEU A 75 7.36 -10.37 -0.31
CA LEU A 75 8.42 -11.37 -0.47
C LEU A 75 8.23 -12.21 -1.73
N ASN A 76 6.99 -12.61 -2.06
CA ASN A 76 6.68 -13.36 -3.28
C ASN A 76 6.95 -12.53 -4.54
N GLN A 77 6.55 -11.26 -4.55
CA GLN A 77 6.87 -10.39 -5.69
C GLN A 77 8.38 -10.20 -5.84
N LEU A 78 9.10 -9.99 -4.73
CA LEU A 78 10.56 -9.90 -4.74
C LEU A 78 11.20 -11.19 -5.24
N GLU A 79 10.75 -12.36 -4.78
CA GLU A 79 11.24 -13.67 -5.23
C GLU A 79 11.07 -13.83 -6.75
N ILE A 80 9.90 -13.50 -7.29
CA ILE A 80 9.62 -13.57 -8.73
C ILE A 80 10.59 -12.67 -9.51
N GLU A 81 10.78 -11.43 -9.07
CA GLU A 81 11.71 -10.50 -9.74
C GLU A 81 13.16 -10.99 -9.66
N MET A 82 13.57 -11.53 -8.52
CA MET A 82 14.88 -12.15 -8.36
C MET A 82 15.04 -13.38 -9.26
N CYS A 83 14.06 -14.26 -9.38
CA CYS A 83 14.12 -15.43 -10.26
C CYS A 83 14.26 -15.06 -11.74
N VAL A 84 13.53 -14.04 -12.19
CA VAL A 84 13.64 -13.53 -13.58
C VAL A 84 15.07 -13.04 -13.86
N LYS A 85 15.72 -12.43 -12.87
CA LYS A 85 17.09 -11.90 -12.99
C LYS A 85 18.18 -12.97 -12.80
N ASP A 86 18.05 -13.83 -11.80
CA ASP A 86 19.03 -14.86 -11.42
C ASP A 86 19.02 -16.09 -12.35
N CYS A 87 18.04 -16.21 -13.26
CA CYS A 87 18.18 -17.10 -14.44
C CYS A 87 19.50 -16.81 -15.22
N MET A 88 20.15 -15.66 -14.99
CA MET A 88 21.44 -15.27 -15.56
C MET A 88 22.66 -15.47 -14.64
N LYS A 89 22.50 -15.58 -13.30
CA LYS A 89 23.61 -15.73 -12.32
C LYS A 89 23.13 -16.49 -11.08
N GLY A 90 23.86 -17.54 -10.68
CA GLY A 90 23.45 -18.49 -9.64
C GLY A 90 23.10 -17.89 -8.26
N SER A 91 22.42 -18.72 -7.45
CA SER A 91 21.80 -18.40 -6.14
C SER A 91 22.57 -17.38 -5.31
N ASN A 92 22.06 -16.15 -5.23
CA ASN A 92 22.61 -15.10 -4.37
C ASN A 92 22.06 -15.22 -2.92
N MET A 93 22.79 -14.68 -1.94
CA MET A 93 22.43 -14.72 -0.51
C MET A 93 21.04 -14.14 -0.22
N ALA A 94 20.61 -13.11 -0.96
CA ALA A 94 19.30 -12.50 -0.77
C ALA A 94 18.16 -13.46 -1.10
N GLN A 95 18.31 -14.32 -2.13
CA GLN A 95 17.29 -15.33 -2.46
C GLN A 95 17.06 -16.30 -1.30
N GLN A 96 18.16 -16.77 -0.68
CA GLN A 96 18.07 -17.67 0.48
C GLN A 96 17.35 -17.01 1.66
N ILE A 97 17.62 -15.71 1.89
CA ILE A 97 16.93 -14.96 2.94
C ILE A 97 15.43 -14.83 2.64
N VAL A 98 15.04 -14.54 1.38
CA VAL A 98 13.63 -14.48 0.97
C VAL A 98 12.92 -15.80 1.19
N VAL A 99 13.50 -16.92 0.74
CA VAL A 99 12.94 -18.27 0.93
C VAL A 99 12.77 -18.59 2.42
N ASN A 100 13.72 -18.22 3.26
CA ASN A 100 13.62 -18.43 4.71
C ASN A 100 12.54 -17.54 5.36
N CYS A 101 12.39 -16.29 4.90
CA CYS A 101 11.30 -15.41 5.34
C CYS A 101 9.93 -15.97 4.95
N LEU A 102 9.79 -16.46 3.72
CA LEU A 102 8.55 -17.07 3.24
C LEU A 102 8.22 -18.34 4.02
N ARG A 103 9.20 -19.20 4.29
CA ARG A 103 9.02 -20.39 5.14
C ARG A 103 8.58 -20.00 6.55
N PHE A 104 9.20 -18.98 7.15
CA PHE A 104 8.78 -18.46 8.45
C PHE A 104 7.32 -17.99 8.43
N LEU A 105 6.87 -17.30 7.38
CA LEU A 105 5.49 -16.82 7.27
C LEU A 105 4.49 -17.93 6.98
N ASP A 106 4.86 -18.91 6.17
CA ASP A 106 4.05 -20.11 5.96
C ASP A 106 3.90 -20.89 7.28
N ASP A 107 4.97 -20.90 8.07
CA ASP A 107 4.96 -21.47 9.42
C ASP A 107 4.02 -20.73 10.38
N VAL A 108 3.87 -19.41 10.23
CA VAL A 108 2.93 -18.58 11.00
C VAL A 108 1.47 -18.81 10.59
N VAL A 109 1.23 -19.08 9.31
CA VAL A 109 -0.13 -19.16 8.72
C VAL A 109 -0.66 -20.59 8.67
N SER A 110 0.22 -21.59 8.59
CA SER A 110 -0.16 -23.00 8.51
C SER A 110 -0.94 -23.45 9.74
N TYR A 111 -2.15 -23.92 9.50
CA TYR A 111 -3.00 -24.55 10.50
C TYR A 111 -2.70 -26.06 10.51
N ASP A 112 -2.31 -26.60 11.67
CA ASP A 112 -2.21 -28.05 11.84
C ASP A 112 -3.59 -28.63 12.20
N PRO A 113 -4.26 -29.37 11.28
CA PRO A 113 -5.56 -29.99 11.55
C PRO A 113 -5.51 -31.09 12.63
N ASP A 114 -4.33 -31.67 12.91
CA ASP A 114 -4.15 -32.62 14.02
C ASP A 114 -4.03 -31.91 15.39
N SER A 115 -4.04 -30.57 15.40
CA SER A 115 -4.06 -29.68 16.57
C SER A 115 -5.49 -29.31 17.04
N THR A 116 -6.52 -29.91 16.43
CA THR A 116 -7.96 -29.63 16.68
C THR A 116 -8.49 -30.01 18.06
N SER A 117 -7.72 -30.68 18.91
CA SER A 117 -8.14 -30.93 20.29
C SER A 117 -7.84 -29.71 21.15
N TRP A 118 -8.86 -28.89 21.42
CA TRP A 118 -8.86 -27.81 22.42
C TRP A 118 -8.42 -28.27 23.84
N MET A 119 -8.31 -29.59 24.06
CA MET A 119 -7.85 -30.23 25.29
C MET A 119 -6.39 -30.73 25.24
N ARG A 120 -5.68 -30.62 24.10
CA ARG A 120 -4.28 -31.05 24.06
C ARG A 120 -3.41 -30.05 24.83
N VAL A 121 -2.77 -30.57 25.87
CA VAL A 121 -1.64 -29.91 26.54
C VAL A 121 -0.55 -29.69 25.50
N ALA A 122 0.07 -28.51 25.50
CA ALA A 122 1.18 -28.18 24.59
C ALA A 122 2.18 -29.36 24.54
N PRO A 123 2.66 -29.76 23.35
CA PRO A 123 3.65 -30.82 23.22
C PRO A 123 4.78 -30.60 24.22
N LYS A 124 5.16 -31.66 24.93
CA LYS A 124 6.24 -31.61 25.91
C LYS A 124 7.49 -31.11 25.18
N LYS A 125 7.97 -29.92 25.52
CA LYS A 125 9.27 -29.43 25.03
C LYS A 125 10.33 -30.37 25.56
N ASP A 126 10.81 -31.27 24.71
CA ASP A 126 12.03 -32.01 24.96
C ASP A 126 13.19 -31.01 25.07
N ALA A 127 14.23 -31.36 25.84
CA ALA A 127 15.38 -30.51 26.09
C ALA A 127 16.12 -30.05 24.80
N ASP A 128 15.85 -30.71 23.67
CA ASP A 128 16.39 -30.44 22.34
C ASP A 128 15.42 -29.67 21.41
N SER A 129 14.26 -29.23 21.91
CA SER A 129 13.32 -28.44 21.10
C SER A 129 13.93 -27.09 20.72
N SER A 130 13.90 -26.75 19.43
CA SER A 130 14.39 -25.46 18.94
C SER A 130 13.69 -24.32 19.69
N PRO A 131 14.38 -23.19 19.94
CA PRO A 131 13.77 -22.03 20.58
C PRO A 131 12.47 -21.66 19.87
N SER A 132 11.46 -21.26 20.64
CA SER A 132 10.22 -20.73 20.04
C SER A 132 10.59 -19.56 19.14
N ALA A 133 10.29 -19.67 17.85
CA ALA A 133 10.58 -18.60 16.92
C ALA A 133 9.82 -17.33 17.33
N LYS A 134 10.37 -16.18 16.99
CA LYS A 134 9.81 -14.87 17.32
C LYS A 134 9.77 -14.00 16.09
N TRP A 135 8.91 -12.99 16.13
CA TRP A 135 8.92 -11.95 15.09
C TRP A 135 10.26 -11.18 15.03
N SER A 136 11.08 -11.22 16.09
CA SER A 136 12.46 -10.73 16.06
C SER A 136 13.32 -11.42 15.01
N ASP A 137 13.12 -12.72 14.80
CA ASP A 137 13.94 -13.53 13.88
C ASP A 137 13.65 -13.11 12.43
N LEU A 138 12.36 -12.87 12.11
CA LEU A 138 11.97 -12.29 10.83
C LEU A 138 12.50 -10.87 10.65
N LEU A 139 12.51 -10.06 11.71
CA LEU A 139 13.06 -8.70 11.67
C LEU A 139 14.57 -8.70 11.38
N GLU A 140 15.33 -9.65 11.93
CA GLU A 140 16.75 -9.83 11.63
C GLU A 140 16.95 -10.22 10.16
N MET A 141 16.20 -11.21 9.66
CA MET A 141 16.24 -11.58 8.24
C MET A 141 15.89 -10.41 7.32
N PHE A 142 14.94 -9.54 7.71
CA PHE A 142 14.62 -8.33 6.96
C PHE A 142 15.80 -7.34 6.90
N ASN A 143 16.51 -7.16 8.01
CA ASN A 143 17.69 -6.29 8.04
C ASN A 143 18.79 -6.81 7.12
N ASP A 144 19.04 -8.12 7.14
CA ASP A 144 20.02 -8.75 6.27
C ASP A 144 19.63 -8.64 4.79
N LEU A 145 18.35 -8.91 4.47
CA LEU A 145 17.82 -8.79 3.12
C LEU A 145 17.95 -7.36 2.58
N ILE A 146 17.59 -6.35 3.38
CA ILE A 146 17.77 -4.94 3.01
C ILE A 146 19.23 -4.63 2.76
N ASN A 147 20.14 -5.12 3.61
CA ASN A 147 21.58 -4.90 3.44
C ASN A 147 22.13 -5.52 2.16
N CYS A 148 21.61 -6.69 1.75
CA CYS A 148 21.98 -7.31 0.48
C CYS A 148 21.47 -6.51 -0.73
N LEU A 149 20.27 -5.93 -0.65
CA LEU A 149 19.58 -5.34 -1.80
C LEU A 149 19.78 -3.82 -1.95
N LYS A 150 20.16 -3.08 -0.90
CA LYS A 150 20.17 -1.60 -0.88
C LYS A 150 21.00 -0.91 -1.97
N ASN A 151 21.99 -1.60 -2.53
CA ASN A 151 22.87 -1.06 -3.58
C ASN A 151 22.37 -1.36 -4.99
N ASP A 152 21.35 -2.21 -5.14
CA ASP A 152 20.75 -2.53 -6.43
C ASP A 152 19.51 -1.65 -6.66
N HIS A 153 19.60 -0.75 -7.64
CA HIS A 153 18.53 0.18 -7.96
C HIS A 153 17.26 -0.53 -8.43
N GLU A 154 17.36 -1.75 -8.97
CA GLU A 154 16.20 -2.51 -9.44
C GLU A 154 15.34 -2.98 -8.27
N PHE A 155 15.96 -3.37 -7.15
CA PHE A 155 15.25 -3.85 -5.96
C PHE A 155 14.92 -2.74 -4.96
N LEU A 156 15.19 -1.47 -5.29
CA LEU A 156 14.98 -0.33 -4.40
C LEU A 156 13.53 -0.21 -3.92
N PHE A 157 12.57 -0.55 -4.79
CA PHE A 157 11.15 -0.59 -4.42
C PHE A 157 10.89 -1.54 -3.23
N TYR A 158 11.42 -2.76 -3.30
CA TYR A 158 11.26 -3.76 -2.22
C TYR A 158 12.02 -3.37 -0.97
N VAL A 159 13.23 -2.81 -1.11
CA VAL A 159 13.98 -2.28 0.04
C VAL A 159 13.16 -1.24 0.79
N ILE A 160 12.52 -0.31 0.08
CA ILE A 160 11.63 0.70 0.68
C ILE A 160 10.44 0.02 1.37
N LYS A 161 9.83 -0.99 0.75
CA LYS A 161 8.68 -1.70 1.32
C LYS A 161 9.05 -2.50 2.57
N LEU A 162 10.18 -3.19 2.57
CA LEU A 162 10.71 -3.90 3.74
C LEU A 162 11.02 -2.93 4.88
N GLU A 163 11.65 -1.78 4.60
CA GLU A 163 11.89 -0.73 5.60
C GLU A 163 10.60 -0.17 6.19
N ILE A 164 9.57 0.03 5.36
CA ILE A 164 8.25 0.43 5.84
C ILE A 164 7.67 -0.63 6.78
N MET A 165 7.74 -1.90 6.43
CA MET A 165 7.17 -2.99 7.24
C MET A 165 7.95 -3.25 8.53
N LYS A 166 9.24 -2.87 8.60
CA LYS A 166 10.02 -2.90 9.85
C LYS A 166 9.39 -2.05 10.96
N GLU A 167 8.66 -0.98 10.62
CA GLU A 167 7.90 -0.19 11.59
C GLU A 167 6.95 -1.08 12.41
N GLY A 168 6.18 -1.94 11.73
CA GLY A 168 5.26 -2.88 12.37
C GLY A 168 5.97 -4.03 13.07
N LEU A 169 6.96 -4.66 12.40
CA LEU A 169 7.74 -5.77 12.97
C LEU A 169 8.41 -5.40 14.29
N SER A 170 8.97 -4.19 14.38
CA SER A 170 9.62 -3.69 15.60
C SER A 170 8.68 -3.63 16.81
N GLN A 171 7.38 -3.42 16.58
CA GLN A 171 6.37 -3.36 17.64
C GLN A 171 6.01 -4.75 18.17
N ILE A 172 6.08 -5.76 17.30
CA ILE A 172 5.68 -7.14 17.60
C ILE A 172 6.87 -8.09 17.79
N LYS A 173 8.11 -7.60 17.74
CA LYS A 173 9.35 -8.42 17.83
C LYS A 173 9.37 -9.44 18.97
N ASP A 174 8.77 -9.10 20.12
CA ASP A 174 8.76 -9.97 21.31
C ASP A 174 7.59 -10.97 21.34
N VAL A 175 6.70 -10.94 20.35
CA VAL A 175 5.56 -11.85 20.24
C VAL A 175 6.06 -13.20 19.69
N LEU A 176 5.54 -14.30 20.25
CA LEU A 176 5.97 -15.65 19.89
C LEU A 176 5.30 -16.11 18.59
N VAL A 177 6.06 -16.87 17.82
CA VAL A 177 5.67 -17.63 16.64
C VAL A 177 6.07 -19.07 16.91
N ASP A 178 5.24 -19.81 17.62
CA ASP A 178 5.53 -21.20 17.98
C ASP A 178 4.39 -22.07 17.46
N LYS A 179 4.71 -23.08 16.65
CA LYS A 179 3.75 -24.08 16.16
C LYS A 179 3.39 -25.12 17.22
N ASN A 180 4.24 -25.26 18.25
CA ASN A 180 4.14 -26.26 19.29
C ASN A 180 3.35 -25.74 20.51
N ILE A 181 2.58 -24.67 20.35
CA ILE A 181 1.69 -24.14 21.40
C ILE A 181 0.24 -24.54 21.13
N GLY A 182 -0.56 -24.63 22.19
CA GLY A 182 -1.97 -24.94 22.07
C GLY A 182 -2.71 -23.88 21.25
N TYR A 183 -3.83 -24.28 20.64
CA TYR A 183 -4.68 -23.40 19.82
C TYR A 183 -5.07 -22.09 20.53
N LYS A 184 -5.38 -22.15 21.83
CA LYS A 184 -5.74 -20.98 22.63
C LYS A 184 -4.56 -19.98 22.75
N GLU A 185 -3.36 -20.49 23.01
CA GLU A 185 -2.14 -19.70 23.05
C GLU A 185 -1.80 -19.13 21.66
N ALA A 186 -1.99 -19.87 20.57
CA ALA A 186 -1.80 -19.37 19.21
C ALA A 186 -2.74 -18.19 18.89
N LEU A 187 -4.03 -18.33 19.19
CA LEU A 187 -4.99 -17.22 19.06
C LEU A 187 -4.61 -16.03 19.95
N HIS A 188 -4.09 -16.30 21.15
CA HIS A 188 -3.61 -15.24 22.02
C HIS A 188 -2.43 -14.48 21.38
N GLN A 189 -1.45 -15.16 20.79
CA GLN A 189 -0.35 -14.50 20.08
C GLN A 189 -0.85 -13.68 18.88
N GLN A 190 -1.80 -14.20 18.11
CA GLN A 190 -2.42 -13.45 17.01
C GLN A 190 -3.14 -12.18 17.51
N SER A 191 -3.87 -12.29 18.62
CA SER A 191 -4.53 -11.14 19.27
C SER A 191 -3.51 -10.12 19.80
N LEU A 192 -2.35 -10.58 20.30
CA LEU A 192 -1.26 -9.69 20.72
C LEU A 192 -0.67 -8.93 19.53
N VAL A 193 -0.43 -9.59 18.39
CA VAL A 193 0.01 -8.92 17.15
C VAL A 193 -0.99 -7.83 16.78
N HIS A 194 -2.27 -8.19 16.66
CA HIS A 194 -3.35 -7.26 16.30
C HIS A 194 -3.43 -6.06 17.25
N LYS A 195 -3.43 -6.31 18.56
CA LYS A 195 -3.52 -5.28 19.60
C LYS A 195 -2.31 -4.34 19.57
N LYS A 196 -1.10 -4.89 19.43
CA LYS A 196 0.14 -4.09 19.38
C LYS A 196 0.15 -3.20 18.15
N LEU A 197 -0.08 -3.76 16.96
CA LEU A 197 -0.11 -3.01 15.69
C LEU A 197 -1.22 -1.95 15.65
N THR A 198 -2.44 -2.29 16.10
CA THR A 198 -3.56 -1.33 16.19
C THR A 198 -3.20 -0.12 17.06
N LYS A 199 -2.49 -0.36 18.18
CA LYS A 199 -2.09 0.71 19.10
C LYS A 199 -0.96 1.56 18.53
N SER A 200 0.08 0.91 18.00
CA SER A 200 1.34 1.55 17.60
C SER A 200 1.26 2.27 16.25
N LEU A 201 0.60 1.69 15.25
CA LEU A 201 0.61 2.23 13.90
C LEU A 201 -0.22 3.52 13.81
N GLY A 202 0.50 4.63 13.65
CA GLY A 202 -0.05 5.98 13.59
C GLY A 202 -0.82 6.28 12.30
N HIS A 203 -1.58 7.37 12.31
CA HIS A 203 -2.22 7.88 11.09
C HIS A 203 -1.20 8.21 9.97
N SER A 204 -0.02 8.69 10.32
CA SER A 204 1.06 8.97 9.35
C SER A 204 1.91 7.75 8.99
N SER A 205 1.60 6.57 9.54
CA SER A 205 2.36 5.34 9.30
C SER A 205 2.22 4.90 7.85
N ARG A 206 3.37 4.71 7.18
CA ARG A 206 3.41 4.11 5.83
C ARG A 206 3.15 2.61 5.90
N CYS A 207 3.46 1.97 7.03
CA CYS A 207 3.17 0.57 7.28
C CYS A 207 1.65 0.35 7.31
N LEU A 208 0.93 1.18 8.08
CA LEU A 208 -0.54 1.15 8.11
C LEU A 208 -1.15 1.33 6.71
N PHE A 209 -0.59 2.25 5.93
CA PHE A 209 -1.09 2.50 4.58
C PHE A 209 -0.82 1.35 3.61
N THR A 210 0.34 0.71 3.72
CA THR A 210 0.65 -0.50 2.93
C THR A 210 -0.33 -1.64 3.27
N LEU A 211 -0.64 -1.82 4.56
CA LEU A 211 -1.66 -2.78 5.00
C LEU A 211 -3.05 -2.44 4.46
N LEU A 212 -3.42 -1.15 4.42
CA LEU A 212 -4.69 -0.71 3.85
C LEU A 212 -4.79 -1.02 2.35
N LEU A 213 -3.74 -0.74 1.58
CA LEU A 213 -3.72 -1.05 0.15
C LEU A 213 -3.81 -2.57 -0.09
N TYR A 214 -3.14 -3.36 0.74
CA TYR A 214 -3.25 -4.81 0.68
C TYR A 214 -4.65 -5.30 1.03
N TYR A 215 -5.25 -4.76 2.09
CA TYR A 215 -6.62 -5.08 2.51
C TYR A 215 -7.66 -4.78 1.41
N LEU A 216 -7.57 -3.60 0.78
CA LEU A 216 -8.56 -3.17 -0.22
C LEU A 216 -8.35 -3.80 -1.60
N TYR A 217 -7.10 -4.04 -2.00
CA TYR A 217 -6.76 -4.36 -3.39
C TYR A 217 -5.81 -5.55 -3.56
N GLY A 218 -5.38 -6.20 -2.47
CA GLY A 218 -4.33 -7.21 -2.52
C GLY A 218 -3.00 -6.69 -3.05
N SER A 219 -2.76 -5.37 -2.97
CA SER A 219 -1.58 -4.74 -3.57
C SER A 219 -0.81 -3.93 -2.56
N ILE A 220 0.51 -3.99 -2.67
CA ILE A 220 1.47 -3.27 -1.84
C ILE A 220 2.02 -2.02 -2.53
N GLN A 221 1.62 -1.74 -3.77
CA GLN A 221 2.20 -0.69 -4.58
C GLN A 221 1.68 0.69 -4.16
N ASP A 222 2.59 1.62 -3.84
CA ASP A 222 2.21 3.02 -3.60
C ASP A 222 1.55 3.61 -4.86
N ILE A 223 0.62 4.55 -4.66
CA ILE A 223 -0.14 5.14 -5.75
C ILE A 223 0.50 6.46 -6.14
N GLU A 224 1.18 6.51 -7.29
CA GLU A 224 1.73 7.74 -7.84
C GLU A 224 0.63 8.54 -8.55
N LEU A 225 0.56 9.86 -8.34
CA LEU A 225 -0.34 10.78 -9.04
C LEU A 225 0.47 11.96 -9.59
N ASP A 226 0.05 12.53 -10.72
CA ASP A 226 0.71 13.72 -11.30
C ASP A 226 -0.04 15.01 -10.96
N ILE A 227 -1.38 14.94 -10.92
CA ILE A 227 -2.24 16.11 -10.69
C ILE A 227 -3.36 15.74 -9.73
N CYS A 228 -3.65 16.62 -8.78
CA CYS A 228 -4.81 16.52 -7.92
C CYS A 228 -5.33 17.92 -7.58
N TRP A 229 -6.63 18.14 -7.79
CA TRP A 229 -7.33 19.36 -7.42
C TRP A 229 -8.73 19.01 -6.94
N TYR A 230 -9.27 19.89 -6.09
CA TYR A 230 -10.65 19.81 -5.66
C TYR A 230 -11.37 21.13 -5.96
N SER A 231 -12.69 21.05 -5.96
CA SER A 231 -13.56 22.20 -6.02
C SER A 231 -14.80 21.96 -5.19
N GLU A 232 -15.25 22.98 -4.49
CA GLU A 232 -16.53 22.94 -3.78
C GLU A 232 -17.60 23.58 -4.65
N ASP A 233 -18.83 23.06 -4.55
CA ASP A 233 -19.96 23.75 -5.13
C ASP A 233 -20.30 25.03 -4.33
N VAL A 234 -21.08 25.93 -4.93
CA VAL A 234 -21.46 27.20 -4.30
C VAL A 234 -22.18 27.00 -2.96
N SER A 235 -22.82 25.84 -2.76
CA SER A 235 -23.53 25.51 -1.53
C SER A 235 -22.68 24.83 -0.45
N GLY A 236 -21.44 24.43 -0.77
CA GLY A 236 -20.55 23.68 0.12
C GLY A 236 -21.02 22.26 0.44
N ASN A 237 -22.04 21.76 -0.28
CA ASN A 237 -22.61 20.42 -0.06
C ASN A 237 -21.97 19.36 -0.94
N LYS A 238 -21.27 19.75 -2.00
CA LYS A 238 -20.60 18.83 -2.91
C LYS A 238 -19.12 19.19 -3.03
N LEU A 239 -18.28 18.18 -2.82
CA LEU A 239 -16.84 18.26 -3.03
C LEU A 239 -16.51 17.46 -4.28
N TYR A 240 -16.03 18.13 -5.32
CA TYR A 240 -15.51 17.48 -6.51
C TYR A 240 -14.01 17.33 -6.37
N LEU A 241 -13.50 16.11 -6.46
CA LEU A 241 -12.07 15.82 -6.43
C LEU A 241 -11.66 15.11 -7.72
N CYS A 242 -10.69 15.69 -8.40
CA CYS A 242 -10.12 15.12 -9.61
C CYS A 242 -8.66 14.73 -9.35
N VAL A 243 -8.34 13.49 -9.67
CA VAL A 243 -6.97 12.96 -9.64
C VAL A 243 -6.56 12.56 -11.04
N GLY A 244 -5.27 12.69 -11.37
CA GLY A 244 -4.86 12.31 -12.70
C GLY A 244 -3.38 12.09 -12.94
N LYS A 245 -3.11 11.57 -14.14
CA LYS A 245 -1.78 11.22 -14.65
C LYS A 245 -1.52 11.84 -16.02
N ILE A 246 -0.25 12.14 -16.27
CA ILE A 246 0.26 12.63 -17.55
C ILE A 246 1.04 11.50 -18.21
N ILE A 247 0.69 11.21 -19.46
CA ILE A 247 1.18 10.03 -20.18
C ILE A 247 1.65 10.42 -21.58
N ALA A 248 2.59 9.64 -22.10
CA ALA A 248 3.22 9.92 -23.39
C ALA A 248 2.53 9.21 -24.57
N SER A 249 1.78 8.14 -24.31
CA SER A 249 1.16 7.27 -25.31
C SER A 249 -0.21 6.83 -24.83
N ASP A 250 -1.16 6.67 -25.75
CA ASP A 250 -2.52 6.16 -25.50
C ASP A 250 -2.67 4.68 -25.84
N GLU A 251 -1.55 3.92 -25.83
CA GLU A 251 -1.57 2.47 -25.93
C GLU A 251 -2.48 1.80 -24.88
N ASP A 252 -3.41 0.97 -25.35
CA ASP A 252 -4.47 0.38 -24.51
C ASP A 252 -3.92 -0.36 -23.28
N LYS A 253 -2.84 -1.12 -23.41
CA LYS A 253 -2.22 -1.84 -22.28
C LYS A 253 -1.72 -0.88 -21.20
N MET A 254 -1.08 0.22 -21.62
CA MET A 254 -0.57 1.24 -20.72
C MET A 254 -1.73 1.98 -20.06
N LEU A 255 -2.74 2.38 -20.83
CA LEU A 255 -3.95 3.03 -20.33
C LEU A 255 -4.66 2.18 -19.29
N MET A 256 -4.84 0.87 -19.54
CA MET A 256 -5.48 -0.02 -18.58
C MET A 256 -4.73 -0.14 -17.26
N HIS A 257 -3.39 -0.15 -17.30
CA HIS A 257 -2.59 -0.13 -16.08
C HIS A 257 -2.79 1.19 -15.31
N ILE A 258 -2.78 2.34 -16.00
CA ILE A 258 -2.99 3.65 -15.39
C ILE A 258 -4.41 3.77 -14.81
N PHE A 259 -5.44 3.30 -15.54
CA PHE A 259 -6.82 3.30 -15.05
C PHE A 259 -6.95 2.49 -13.77
N LYS A 260 -6.34 1.30 -13.71
CA LYS A 260 -6.30 0.50 -12.47
C LYS A 260 -5.60 1.26 -11.33
N GLN A 261 -4.52 1.99 -11.61
CA GLN A 261 -3.86 2.80 -10.58
C GLN A 261 -4.73 3.94 -10.08
N LEU A 262 -5.35 4.70 -10.98
CA LEU A 262 -6.24 5.81 -10.63
C LEU A 262 -7.52 5.33 -9.94
N ASP A 263 -8.09 4.21 -10.36
CA ASP A 263 -9.24 3.56 -9.71
C ASP A 263 -8.95 3.20 -8.25
N ARG A 264 -7.75 2.66 -7.98
CA ARG A 264 -7.28 2.46 -6.60
C ARG A 264 -7.18 3.78 -5.85
N ALA A 265 -6.63 4.84 -6.46
CA ALA A 265 -6.52 6.15 -5.82
C ALA A 265 -7.90 6.68 -5.39
N LEU A 266 -8.83 6.69 -6.34
CA LEU A 266 -10.22 7.11 -6.18
C LEU A 266 -10.91 6.30 -5.06
N GLY A 267 -10.74 4.98 -5.08
CA GLY A 267 -11.32 4.10 -4.08
C GLY A 267 -10.77 4.33 -2.66
N VAL A 268 -9.45 4.53 -2.47
CA VAL A 268 -8.90 4.84 -1.14
C VAL A 268 -9.38 6.21 -0.66
N ILE A 269 -9.41 7.20 -1.55
CA ILE A 269 -9.91 8.55 -1.21
C ILE A 269 -11.36 8.46 -0.74
N LYS A 270 -12.23 7.79 -1.51
CA LYS A 270 -13.63 7.59 -1.16
C LYS A 270 -13.77 6.88 0.18
N PHE A 271 -13.00 5.81 0.38
CA PHE A 271 -12.99 5.06 1.63
C PHE A 271 -12.58 5.95 2.82
N VAL A 272 -11.55 6.79 2.68
CA VAL A 272 -11.13 7.71 3.75
C VAL A 272 -12.20 8.77 4.03
N HIS A 273 -12.83 9.33 2.99
CA HIS A 273 -13.93 10.28 3.15
C HIS A 273 -15.10 9.69 3.94
N GLU A 274 -15.49 8.46 3.62
CA GLU A 274 -16.53 7.72 4.34
C GLU A 274 -16.13 7.44 5.80
N MET A 275 -14.90 6.97 6.04
CA MET A 275 -14.39 6.71 7.40
C MET A 275 -14.16 8.00 8.22
N ALA A 276 -14.04 9.15 7.56
CA ALA A 276 -13.93 10.46 8.18
C ALA A 276 -15.30 11.06 8.55
N GLU A 277 -16.40 10.38 8.19
CA GLU A 277 -17.77 10.85 8.41
C GLU A 277 -17.99 12.28 7.89
N MET A 278 -17.40 12.57 6.72
CA MET A 278 -17.56 13.85 6.03
C MET A 278 -19.00 13.98 5.50
N LYS A 279 -19.57 15.18 5.61
CA LYS A 279 -21.02 15.41 5.38
C LYS A 279 -21.33 15.76 3.94
N GLU A 280 -20.37 16.36 3.27
CA GLU A 280 -20.44 16.70 1.86
C GLU A 280 -20.51 15.44 1.00
N ILE A 281 -21.16 15.57 -0.15
CA ILE A 281 -21.19 14.50 -1.15
C ILE A 281 -19.89 14.61 -1.96
N LEU A 282 -19.05 13.58 -1.84
CA LEU A 282 -17.81 13.47 -2.59
C LEU A 282 -18.06 12.93 -4.01
N GLU A 283 -17.78 13.76 -5.00
CA GLU A 283 -17.81 13.43 -6.42
C GLU A 283 -16.37 13.30 -6.92
N ILE A 284 -15.96 12.10 -7.35
CA ILE A 284 -14.57 11.81 -7.71
C ILE A 284 -14.42 11.41 -9.17
N GLN A 285 -13.36 11.91 -9.81
CA GLN A 285 -13.09 11.69 -11.22
C GLN A 285 -11.61 11.44 -11.49
N GLY A 286 -11.33 10.53 -12.43
CA GLY A 286 -9.98 10.25 -12.92
C GLY A 286 -9.69 11.00 -14.22
N HIS A 287 -8.52 11.60 -14.34
CA HIS A 287 -8.12 12.36 -15.52
C HIS A 287 -6.77 11.86 -16.04
N LEU A 288 -6.69 11.65 -17.35
CA LEU A 288 -5.45 11.30 -18.03
C LEU A 288 -5.19 12.38 -19.08
N TRP A 289 -3.98 12.92 -19.11
CA TRP A 289 -3.57 13.80 -20.19
C TRP A 289 -2.53 13.10 -21.04
N CYS A 290 -2.85 12.93 -22.32
CA CYS A 290 -2.03 12.19 -23.26
C CYS A 290 -1.63 13.06 -24.44
N ILE A 291 -0.36 13.03 -24.81
CA ILE A 291 0.10 13.70 -26.03
C ILE A 291 -0.56 13.05 -27.25
N GLY A 292 -1.10 13.86 -28.15
CA GLY A 292 -1.61 13.41 -29.45
C GLY A 292 -2.89 12.58 -29.41
N SER A 293 -3.48 12.34 -28.23
CA SER A 293 -4.74 11.62 -28.10
C SER A 293 -5.95 12.55 -28.28
N LYS A 294 -7.12 11.97 -28.56
CA LYS A 294 -8.39 12.70 -28.64
C LYS A 294 -9.08 12.72 -27.29
N ASN A 295 -9.85 13.77 -27.04
CA ASN A 295 -10.69 13.85 -25.86
C ASN A 295 -11.73 12.73 -25.88
N ARG A 296 -11.82 11.96 -24.80
CA ARG A 296 -12.81 10.89 -24.61
C ARG A 296 -13.10 10.67 -23.14
N SER A 297 -14.30 10.18 -22.84
CA SER A 297 -14.67 9.74 -21.50
C SER A 297 -14.94 8.23 -21.47
N PHE A 298 -14.73 7.64 -20.31
CA PHE A 298 -14.93 6.22 -20.08
C PHE A 298 -15.38 5.98 -18.63
N ALA A 299 -16.26 5.01 -18.40
CA ALA A 299 -16.63 4.58 -17.06
C ALA A 299 -15.93 3.26 -16.72
N TYR A 300 -15.22 3.22 -15.59
CA TYR A 300 -14.54 2.02 -15.10
C TYR A 300 -14.88 1.80 -13.63
N ARG A 301 -15.44 0.62 -13.31
CA ARG A 301 -15.82 0.22 -11.94
C ARG A 301 -16.67 1.25 -11.18
N GLY A 302 -17.53 1.98 -11.91
CA GLY A 302 -18.40 3.01 -11.34
C GLY A 302 -17.76 4.39 -11.20
N HIS A 303 -16.48 4.55 -11.53
CA HIS A 303 -15.81 5.85 -11.60
C HIS A 303 -15.76 6.38 -13.04
N ASN A 304 -15.88 7.70 -13.18
CA ASN A 304 -15.75 8.38 -14.46
C ASN A 304 -14.29 8.77 -14.71
N PHE A 305 -13.81 8.46 -15.91
CA PHE A 305 -12.48 8.78 -16.39
C PHE A 305 -12.55 9.63 -17.64
N PHE A 306 -11.66 10.62 -17.72
CA PHE A 306 -11.54 11.53 -18.86
C PHE A 306 -10.12 11.50 -19.39
N ILE A 307 -9.97 11.19 -20.68
CA ILE A 307 -8.72 11.34 -21.41
C ILE A 307 -8.77 12.67 -22.14
N HIS A 308 -7.73 13.48 -21.94
CA HIS A 308 -7.54 14.79 -22.54
C HIS A 308 -6.33 14.73 -23.47
N GLY A 309 -6.50 15.21 -24.71
CA GLY A 309 -5.40 15.41 -25.63
C GLY A 309 -4.55 16.62 -25.22
N ILE A 310 -3.23 16.44 -25.13
CA ILE A 310 -2.27 17.55 -25.09
C ILE A 310 -1.67 17.71 -26.48
N SER A 311 -1.78 18.90 -27.02
CA SER A 311 -0.96 19.35 -28.15
C SER A 311 0.21 20.16 -27.58
N LEU A 312 1.43 19.63 -27.72
CA LEU A 312 2.65 20.40 -27.48
C LEU A 312 2.96 21.12 -28.80
N GLU A 313 2.50 22.36 -28.94
CA GLU A 313 2.97 23.27 -29.97
C GLU A 313 4.40 23.77 -29.65
#